data_AF-S9R5M8-F1
#
_entry.id   AF-S9R5M8-F1
#
_cell.length_a   1.000
_cell.length_b   1.000
_cell.length_c   1.000
_cell.angle_alpha   90.00
_cell.angle_beta   90.00
_cell.angle_gamma   90.00
#
_symmetry.space_group_name_H-M   'P 1'
#
loop_
_entity.id
_entity.type
_entity.pdbx_description
1 polymer ?
#
loop_
_entity_poly.entity_id
_entity_poly.type
_entity_poly.pdbx_seq_one_letter_code
_entity_poly.pdbx_strand_id
1 'polypeptide(L)'
;MSHTFQPTAPLNVLLPLRPAALEPAFFGKSHDPTYLTTVPGSRELTFHAPGKADPAVIALDERTKSTLTLTEFSLFPTVIARPLDIRVPVLLANGAGDTLFCGPTLTSGNLCSSAQTLLALEAPRLGPRVPCVEAWVLPGAGHMLNTILDAPRWFAVAQEWSTRLVGAGPGPAPGCAR
;
A
#
# COMPACT_ATOMS: atom_id res chain seq x y z
N MET A 1 1.32 -0.13 -6.70
CA MET A 1 0.01 -0.10 -6.02
C MET A 1 -0.95 -0.93 -6.86
N SER A 2 -1.82 -1.71 -6.21
CA SER A 2 -2.86 -2.46 -6.91
C SER A 2 -3.83 -1.52 -7.64
N HIS A 3 -4.23 -1.86 -8.87
CA HIS A 3 -5.27 -1.17 -9.64
C HIS A 3 -6.67 -1.69 -9.27
N THR A 4 -6.78 -2.35 -8.13
CA THR A 4 -7.99 -2.85 -7.52
C THR A 4 -8.17 -2.21 -6.16
N PHE A 5 -9.20 -1.39 -6.01
CA PHE A 5 -9.63 -0.87 -4.71
C PHE A 5 -10.88 -1.62 -4.29
N GLN A 6 -10.87 -2.23 -3.11
CA GLN A 6 -11.98 -3.08 -2.69
C GLN A 6 -13.26 -2.25 -2.56
N PRO A 7 -14.43 -2.76 -2.99
CA PRO A 7 -15.70 -2.03 -2.82
C PRO A 7 -16.03 -1.69 -1.36
N THR A 8 -15.51 -2.48 -0.42
CA THR A 8 -15.63 -2.26 1.03
C THR A 8 -14.48 -1.42 1.61
N ALA A 9 -13.39 -1.18 0.87
CA ALA A 9 -12.28 -0.34 1.33
C ALA A 9 -12.71 1.09 1.70
N PRO A 10 -13.64 1.74 0.97
CA PRO A 10 -14.23 3.00 1.44
C PRO A 10 -14.82 2.88 2.84
N LEU A 11 -15.49 1.78 3.21
CA LEU A 11 -16.01 1.61 4.57
C LEU A 11 -14.88 1.44 5.58
N ASN A 12 -13.90 0.61 5.26
CA ASN A 12 -12.76 0.34 6.17
C ASN A 12 -11.82 1.53 6.35
N VAL A 13 -11.77 2.45 5.38
CA VAL A 13 -10.92 3.65 5.41
C VAL A 13 -11.69 4.90 5.79
N LEU A 14 -12.87 5.18 5.21
CA LEU A 14 -13.63 6.41 5.46
C LEU A 14 -14.29 6.44 6.83
N LEU A 15 -14.81 5.31 7.33
CA LEU A 15 -15.44 5.27 8.65
C LEU A 15 -14.46 5.70 9.77
N PRO A 16 -13.18 5.28 9.76
CA PRO A 16 -12.21 5.79 10.70
C PRO A 16 -11.59 7.14 10.29
N LEU A 17 -12.16 7.95 9.39
CA LEU A 17 -11.70 9.32 9.13
C LEU A 17 -12.52 10.36 9.89
N ARG A 18 -11.85 11.44 10.26
CA ARG A 18 -12.45 12.65 10.82
C ARG A 18 -11.70 13.89 10.33
N PRO A 19 -12.34 15.08 10.34
CA PRO A 19 -11.63 16.33 10.08
C PRO A 19 -10.44 16.51 11.02
N ALA A 20 -9.28 16.84 10.45
CA ALA A 20 -8.03 17.06 11.19
C ALA A 20 -8.15 18.21 12.21
N ALA A 21 -9.00 19.20 11.92
CA ALA A 21 -9.32 20.29 12.83
C ALA A 21 -9.91 19.83 14.19
N LEU A 22 -10.44 18.59 14.26
CA LEU A 22 -10.98 18.03 15.50
C LEU A 22 -9.94 17.21 16.29
N GLU A 23 -8.71 17.08 15.80
CA GLU A 23 -7.66 16.29 16.44
C GLU A 23 -6.64 17.22 17.13
N PRO A 24 -6.39 17.04 18.45
CA PRO A 24 -5.50 17.93 19.20
C PRO A 24 -4.09 18.09 18.59
N ALA A 25 -3.58 17.05 17.93
CA ALA A 25 -2.27 17.06 17.27
C ALA A 25 -2.16 18.07 16.10
N PHE A 26 -3.29 18.58 15.60
CA PHE A 26 -3.34 19.54 14.51
C PHE A 26 -3.92 20.91 14.92
N PHE A 27 -4.14 21.16 16.21
CA PHE A 27 -4.58 22.47 16.67
C PHE A 27 -3.55 23.56 16.34
N GLY A 28 -4.03 24.74 15.95
CA GLY A 28 -3.19 25.85 15.47
C GLY A 28 -2.69 25.68 14.04
N LYS A 29 -2.99 24.57 13.36
CA LYS A 29 -2.77 24.42 11.92
C LYS A 29 -4.07 24.80 11.20
N SER A 30 -3.97 25.72 10.24
CA SER A 30 -5.12 26.22 9.46
C SER A 30 -5.60 25.23 8.39
N HIS A 31 -5.91 24.00 8.79
CA HIS A 31 -6.50 23.00 7.92
C HIS A 31 -7.99 23.27 7.72
N ASP A 32 -8.44 23.32 6.48
CA ASP A 32 -9.88 23.36 6.19
C ASP A 32 -10.54 21.99 6.50
N PRO A 33 -11.88 21.91 6.61
CA PRO A 33 -12.59 20.69 7.00
C PRO A 33 -12.39 19.47 6.09
N THR A 34 -11.85 19.66 4.88
CA THR A 34 -11.57 18.57 3.93
C THR A 34 -10.21 17.91 4.16
N TYR A 35 -9.37 18.46 5.04
CA TYR A 35 -8.23 17.73 5.60
C TYR A 35 -8.74 16.74 6.64
N LEU A 36 -8.51 15.46 6.37
CA LEU A 36 -8.93 14.34 7.18
C LEU A 36 -7.72 13.68 7.84
N THR A 37 -7.97 12.98 8.93
CA THR A 37 -7.00 12.11 9.62
C THR A 37 -7.76 10.95 10.23
N THR A 38 -7.03 9.92 10.67
CA THR A 38 -7.65 8.75 11.30
C THR A 38 -8.14 9.05 12.71
N VAL A 39 -9.28 8.46 13.08
CA VAL A 39 -9.82 8.41 14.44
C VAL A 39 -8.76 7.78 15.36
N PRO A 40 -8.52 8.34 16.57
CA PRO A 40 -7.55 7.77 17.50
C PRO A 40 -7.81 6.29 17.79
N GLY A 41 -6.76 5.47 17.70
CA GLY A 41 -6.79 4.04 18.02
C GLY A 41 -7.36 3.16 16.91
N SER A 42 -7.73 3.72 15.75
CA SER A 42 -8.28 2.93 14.65
C SER A 42 -7.19 2.29 13.77
N ARG A 43 -5.95 2.82 13.78
CA ARG A 43 -4.93 2.49 12.78
C ARG A 43 -4.50 1.03 12.80
N GLU A 44 -4.47 0.40 13.98
CA GLU A 44 -4.13 -1.02 14.11
C GLU A 44 -5.08 -1.89 13.27
N LEU A 45 -6.39 -1.74 13.48
CA LEU A 45 -7.40 -2.50 12.75
C LEU A 45 -7.45 -2.11 11.27
N THR A 46 -7.30 -0.82 10.96
CA THR A 46 -7.40 -0.31 9.58
C THR A 46 -6.20 -0.71 8.72
N PHE A 47 -4.98 -0.70 9.26
CA PHE A 47 -3.76 -0.80 8.44
C PHE A 47 -2.82 -1.94 8.84
N HIS A 48 -2.74 -2.32 10.11
CA HIS A 48 -1.76 -3.34 10.55
C HIS A 48 -2.37 -4.74 10.47
N ALA A 49 -3.61 -4.90 10.93
CA ALA A 49 -4.33 -6.18 10.93
C ALA A 49 -4.41 -6.80 9.52
N PRO A 50 -4.25 -8.14 9.39
CA PRO A 50 -4.02 -9.12 10.46
C PRO A 50 -2.56 -9.22 10.94
N GLY A 51 -1.66 -8.38 10.43
CA GLY A 51 -0.26 -8.36 10.82
C GLY A 51 -0.08 -7.97 12.28
N LYS A 52 0.85 -8.65 12.95
CA LYS A 52 1.23 -8.32 14.33
C LYS A 52 2.29 -7.23 14.32
N ALA A 53 2.05 -6.15 15.03
CA ALA A 53 3.02 -5.09 15.30
C ALA A 53 3.30 -5.00 16.81
N ASP A 54 4.46 -4.46 17.17
CA ASP A 54 4.74 -4.13 18.56
C ASP A 54 3.78 -2.99 19.00
N PRO A 55 3.13 -3.09 20.18
CA PRO A 55 2.27 -2.02 20.70
C PRO A 55 2.94 -0.64 20.74
N ALA A 56 4.26 -0.57 20.98
CA ALA A 56 5.01 0.68 20.95
C ALA A 56 5.10 1.27 19.53
N VAL A 57 5.13 0.43 18.49
CA VAL A 57 5.08 0.85 17.09
C VAL A 57 3.70 1.38 16.73
N ILE A 58 2.63 0.68 17.16
CA ILE A 58 1.24 1.18 16.99
C ILE A 58 1.06 2.53 17.68
N ALA A 59 1.55 2.66 18.92
CA ALA A 59 1.45 3.90 19.66
C ALA A 59 2.26 5.03 18.99
N LEU A 60 3.43 4.72 18.41
CA LEU A 60 4.21 5.70 17.66
C LEU A 60 3.47 6.14 16.39
N ASP A 61 2.94 5.18 15.61
CA ASP A 61 2.18 5.40 14.39
C ASP A 61 0.97 6.32 14.63
N GLU A 62 0.21 6.11 15.71
CA GLU A 62 -0.88 7.00 16.12
C GLU A 62 -0.39 8.40 16.51
N ARG A 63 0.74 8.52 17.22
CA ARG A 63 1.30 9.82 17.61
C ARG A 63 1.88 10.61 16.44
N THR A 64 2.37 9.93 15.41
CA THR A 64 3.02 10.54 14.25
C THR A 64 2.13 10.55 13.01
N LYS A 65 0.85 10.22 13.14
CA LYS A 65 -0.11 10.24 12.03
C LYS A 65 -0.17 11.63 11.40
N SER A 66 -0.45 11.66 10.10
CA SER A 66 -0.60 12.88 9.31
C SER A 66 -2.00 12.99 8.73
N THR A 67 -2.25 14.06 7.99
CA THR A 67 -3.49 14.31 7.27
C THR A 67 -3.46 13.74 5.86
N LEU A 68 -4.63 13.50 5.30
CA LEU A 68 -4.90 13.39 3.86
C LEU A 68 -5.99 14.39 3.48
N THR A 69 -6.16 14.68 2.19
CA THR A 69 -7.30 15.49 1.74
C THR A 69 -8.45 14.62 1.24
N LEU A 70 -9.69 15.08 1.44
CA LEU A 70 -10.87 14.45 0.87
C LEU A 70 -10.77 14.38 -0.67
N THR A 71 -10.16 15.39 -1.29
CA THR A 71 -9.98 15.41 -2.75
C THR A 71 -9.04 14.30 -3.22
N GLU A 72 -7.89 14.10 -2.59
CA GLU A 72 -7.00 12.96 -2.89
C GLU A 72 -7.73 11.63 -2.76
N PHE A 73 -8.53 11.47 -1.70
CA PHE A 73 -9.32 10.25 -1.50
C PHE A 73 -10.41 10.08 -2.56
N SER A 74 -11.15 11.14 -2.89
CA SER A 74 -12.25 11.09 -3.86
C SER A 74 -11.79 10.77 -5.28
N LEU A 75 -10.56 11.16 -5.62
CA LEU A 75 -9.94 10.88 -6.93
C LEU A 75 -9.34 9.48 -7.02
N PHE A 76 -9.28 8.74 -5.91
CA PHE A 76 -8.61 7.44 -5.86
C PHE A 76 -9.13 6.45 -6.91
N PRO A 77 -10.46 6.25 -7.11
CA PRO A 77 -10.98 5.36 -8.15
C PRO A 77 -10.57 5.77 -9.57
N THR A 78 -10.47 7.09 -9.82
CA THR A 78 -10.02 7.60 -11.11
C THR A 78 -8.53 7.35 -11.29
N VAL A 79 -7.71 7.62 -10.27
CA VAL A 79 -6.25 7.45 -10.32
C VAL A 79 -5.86 6.00 -10.57
N ILE A 80 -6.45 5.04 -9.85
CA ILE A 80 -6.14 3.61 -10.01
C ILE A 80 -6.61 3.02 -11.35
N ALA A 81 -7.56 3.66 -12.03
CA ALA A 81 -8.06 3.22 -13.33
C ALA A 81 -7.29 3.85 -14.50
N ARG A 82 -6.39 4.81 -14.25
CA ARG A 82 -5.64 5.46 -15.32
C ARG A 82 -4.70 4.47 -15.99
N PRO A 83 -4.63 4.46 -17.34
CA PRO A 83 -3.64 3.66 -18.04
C PRO A 83 -2.24 4.16 -17.69
N LEU A 84 -1.35 3.21 -17.40
CA LEU A 84 0.06 3.50 -17.17
C LEU A 84 0.90 3.13 -18.39
N ASP A 85 2.09 3.72 -18.46
CA ASP A 85 3.12 3.43 -19.45
C ASP A 85 4.48 3.35 -18.76
N ILE A 86 4.60 2.44 -17.80
CA ILE A 86 5.84 2.24 -17.05
C ILE A 86 6.89 1.64 -17.98
N ARG A 87 8.12 2.17 -17.93
CA ARG A 87 9.25 1.76 -18.79
C ARG A 87 10.48 1.31 -18.00
N VAL A 88 10.28 0.96 -16.74
CA VAL A 88 11.33 0.50 -15.80
C VAL A 88 10.87 -0.78 -15.10
N PRO A 89 11.78 -1.62 -14.57
CA PRO A 89 11.42 -2.79 -13.79
C PRO A 89 10.52 -2.45 -12.60
N VAL A 90 9.55 -3.31 -12.27
CA VAL A 90 8.61 -3.10 -11.15
C VAL A 90 8.59 -4.31 -10.22
N LEU A 91 8.67 -4.06 -8.91
CA LEU A 91 8.30 -5.01 -7.87
C LEU A 91 6.95 -4.60 -7.25
N LEU A 92 5.98 -5.50 -7.32
CA LEU A 92 4.69 -5.38 -6.64
C LEU A 92 4.75 -6.16 -5.33
N ALA A 93 4.56 -5.48 -4.20
CA ALA A 93 4.56 -6.12 -2.89
C ALA A 93 3.30 -5.78 -2.11
N ASN A 94 2.65 -6.79 -1.52
CA ASN A 94 1.46 -6.57 -0.71
C ASN A 94 1.31 -7.57 0.44
N GLY A 95 0.52 -7.23 1.44
CA GLY A 95 0.10 -8.16 2.48
C GLY A 95 -1.07 -9.02 1.98
N ALA A 96 -1.07 -10.31 2.30
CA ALA A 96 -2.14 -11.23 1.90
C ALA A 96 -3.50 -10.88 2.52
N GLY A 97 -3.49 -10.17 3.65
CA GLY A 97 -4.68 -9.74 4.40
C GLY A 97 -4.93 -8.24 4.35
N ASP A 98 -4.31 -7.50 3.43
CA ASP A 98 -4.55 -6.07 3.26
C ASP A 98 -6.00 -5.78 2.82
N THR A 99 -6.84 -5.35 3.75
CA THR A 99 -8.27 -5.14 3.48
C THR A 99 -8.59 -3.95 2.56
N LEU A 100 -7.59 -3.14 2.19
CA LEU A 100 -7.77 -1.97 1.32
C LEU A 100 -7.64 -2.34 -0.15
N PHE A 101 -6.66 -3.19 -0.47
CA PHE A 101 -6.32 -3.56 -1.85
C PHE A 101 -6.50 -5.06 -2.13
N CYS A 102 -6.45 -5.89 -1.10
CA CYS A 102 -6.60 -7.33 -1.18
C CYS A 102 -7.95 -7.78 -0.61
N GLY A 103 -8.78 -8.34 -1.46
CA GLY A 103 -10.07 -8.87 -1.08
C GLY A 103 -10.78 -9.50 -2.27
N PRO A 104 -11.90 -10.20 -2.03
CA PRO A 104 -12.66 -10.84 -3.08
C PRO A 104 -13.20 -9.78 -4.04
N THR A 105 -12.64 -9.73 -5.23
CA THR A 105 -13.22 -8.97 -6.33
C THR A 105 -14.37 -9.77 -6.95
N LEU A 106 -15.39 -9.06 -7.43
CA LEU A 106 -16.54 -9.68 -8.12
C LEU A 106 -16.12 -10.49 -9.37
N THR A 107 -14.92 -10.24 -9.91
CA THR A 107 -14.47 -10.77 -11.20
C THR A 107 -13.20 -11.63 -11.12
N SER A 108 -12.44 -11.60 -10.02
CA SER A 108 -11.05 -12.12 -10.02
C SER A 108 -10.62 -12.80 -8.72
N GLY A 109 -11.54 -13.02 -7.75
CA GLY A 109 -11.20 -13.65 -6.46
C GLY A 109 -10.31 -12.75 -5.57
N ASN A 110 -9.57 -13.35 -4.63
CA ASN A 110 -8.62 -12.62 -3.77
C ASN A 110 -7.32 -12.34 -4.54
N LEU A 111 -7.12 -11.07 -4.93
CA LEU A 111 -5.95 -10.55 -5.66
C LEU A 111 -4.62 -11.01 -5.04
N CYS A 112 -4.55 -11.04 -3.72
CA CYS A 112 -3.32 -11.29 -2.98
C CYS A 112 -3.30 -12.69 -2.36
N SER A 113 -4.01 -13.64 -2.98
CA SER A 113 -3.94 -15.06 -2.63
C SER A 113 -2.56 -15.66 -2.94
N SER A 114 -1.86 -15.15 -3.95
CA SER A 114 -0.49 -15.53 -4.29
C SER A 114 0.22 -14.43 -5.08
N ALA A 115 1.54 -14.49 -5.14
CA ALA A 115 2.34 -13.61 -6.00
C ALA A 115 1.96 -13.77 -7.49
N GLN A 116 1.67 -15.00 -7.92
CA GLN A 116 1.28 -15.32 -9.30
C GLN A 116 -0.06 -14.66 -9.66
N THR A 117 -1.03 -14.71 -8.74
CA THR A 117 -2.34 -14.05 -8.93
C THR A 117 -2.19 -12.54 -8.98
N LEU A 118 -1.42 -11.95 -8.06
CA LEU A 118 -1.15 -10.51 -8.05
C LEU A 118 -0.49 -10.07 -9.36
N LEU A 119 0.53 -10.81 -9.81
CA LEU A 119 1.25 -10.52 -11.05
C LEU A 119 0.32 -10.61 -12.27
N ALA A 120 -0.46 -11.67 -12.40
CA ALA A 120 -1.35 -11.89 -13.54
C ALA A 120 -2.42 -10.79 -13.69
N LEU A 121 -2.91 -10.24 -12.59
CA LEU A 121 -3.95 -9.22 -12.59
C LEU A 121 -3.39 -7.80 -12.72
N GLU A 122 -2.22 -7.53 -12.14
CA GLU A 122 -1.66 -6.17 -12.06
C GLU A 122 -0.66 -5.85 -13.18
N ALA A 123 0.13 -6.83 -13.66
CA ALA A 123 1.14 -6.57 -14.69
C ALA A 123 0.57 -5.96 -15.98
N PRO A 124 -0.60 -6.40 -16.51
CA PRO A 124 -1.18 -5.79 -17.71
C PRO A 124 -1.56 -4.31 -17.53
N ARG A 125 -1.78 -3.85 -16.29
CA ARG A 125 -2.16 -2.47 -15.98
C ARG A 125 -0.97 -1.49 -16.00
N LEU A 126 0.26 -2.00 -15.92
CA LEU A 126 1.49 -1.18 -15.90
C LEU A 126 1.87 -0.63 -17.28
N GLY A 127 1.22 -1.13 -18.34
CA GLY A 127 1.43 -0.72 -19.72
C GLY A 127 2.30 -1.69 -20.51
N PRO A 128 2.28 -1.61 -21.85
CA PRO A 128 2.91 -2.60 -22.73
C PRO A 128 4.44 -2.50 -22.79
N ARG A 129 5.03 -1.45 -22.22
CA ARG A 129 6.48 -1.17 -22.25
C ARG A 129 7.21 -1.49 -20.94
N VAL A 130 6.51 -2.09 -19.97
CA VAL A 130 7.16 -2.53 -18.74
C VAL A 130 8.12 -3.70 -19.06
N PRO A 131 9.41 -3.61 -18.74
CA PRO A 131 10.39 -4.60 -19.19
C PRO A 131 10.28 -5.91 -18.42
N CYS A 132 10.00 -5.86 -17.12
CA CYS A 132 9.68 -7.02 -16.29
C CYS A 132 8.95 -6.58 -15.03
N VAL A 133 8.16 -7.49 -14.49
CA VAL A 133 7.37 -7.29 -13.28
C VAL A 133 7.56 -8.51 -12.39
N GLU A 134 7.90 -8.27 -11.14
CA GLU A 134 7.93 -9.28 -10.09
C GLU A 134 6.85 -8.96 -9.06
N ALA A 135 6.32 -10.00 -8.42
CA ALA A 135 5.32 -9.85 -7.38
C ALA A 135 5.73 -10.64 -6.13
N TRP A 136 5.41 -10.10 -4.97
CA TRP A 136 5.61 -10.77 -3.70
C TRP A 136 4.45 -10.47 -2.75
N VAL A 137 4.00 -11.48 -2.03
CA VAL A 137 2.89 -11.38 -1.08
C VAL A 137 3.34 -11.89 0.27
N LEU A 138 3.18 -11.08 1.32
CA LEU A 138 3.50 -11.45 2.69
C LEU A 138 2.30 -12.12 3.38
N PRO A 139 2.38 -13.42 3.72
CA PRO A 139 1.32 -14.09 4.46
C PRO A 139 1.08 -13.44 5.82
N GLY A 140 -0.19 -13.29 6.20
CA GLY A 140 -0.58 -12.76 7.51
C GLY A 140 -0.34 -11.26 7.71
N ALA A 141 0.15 -10.52 6.71
CA ALA A 141 0.30 -9.07 6.78
C ALA A 141 -0.94 -8.32 6.29
N GLY A 142 -1.23 -7.20 6.93
CA GLY A 142 -2.18 -6.19 6.47
C GLY A 142 -1.57 -5.22 5.46
N HIS A 143 -2.00 -3.96 5.52
CA HIS A 143 -1.52 -2.89 4.64
C HIS A 143 -0.08 -2.44 4.97
N MET A 144 0.29 -2.44 6.26
CA MET A 144 1.57 -1.90 6.72
C MET A 144 2.67 -2.97 6.76
N LEU A 145 3.38 -3.13 5.64
CA LEU A 145 4.46 -4.13 5.55
C LEU A 145 5.70 -3.79 6.38
N ASN A 146 5.97 -2.51 6.61
CA ASN A 146 7.23 -2.05 7.20
C ASN A 146 7.24 -2.05 8.74
N THR A 147 6.08 -2.18 9.37
CA THR A 147 5.92 -1.94 10.83
C THR A 147 5.40 -3.16 11.59
N ILE A 148 5.28 -4.30 10.92
CA ILE A 148 4.90 -5.58 11.54
C ILE A 148 6.15 -6.39 11.90
N LEU A 149 5.99 -7.37 12.79
CA LEU A 149 7.08 -8.23 13.26
C LEU A 149 7.75 -9.02 12.11
N ASP A 150 6.97 -9.38 11.08
CA ASP A 150 7.45 -10.11 9.90
C ASP A 150 8.10 -9.21 8.83
N ALA A 151 8.18 -7.89 9.06
CA ALA A 151 8.74 -6.92 8.11
C ALA A 151 10.15 -7.28 7.58
N PRO A 152 11.07 -7.90 8.35
CA PRO A 152 12.37 -8.32 7.81
C PRO A 152 12.29 -9.24 6.58
N ARG A 153 11.20 -10.03 6.44
CA ARG A 153 10.98 -10.87 5.26
C ARG A 153 10.76 -10.04 4.01
N TRP A 154 9.95 -8.99 4.13
CA TRP A 154 9.73 -8.01 3.06
C TRP A 154 11.02 -7.23 2.76
N PHE A 155 11.75 -6.79 3.79
CA PHE A 155 13.00 -6.06 3.60
C PHE A 155 14.06 -6.87 2.84
N ALA A 156 14.15 -8.18 3.09
CA ALA A 156 15.06 -9.05 2.34
C ALA A 156 14.72 -9.05 0.84
N VAL A 157 13.44 -9.18 0.49
CA VAL A 157 12.96 -9.19 -0.91
C VAL A 157 13.22 -7.84 -1.58
N ALA A 158 12.89 -6.73 -0.92
CA ALA A 158 13.10 -5.39 -1.47
C ALA A 158 14.59 -5.11 -1.73
N GLN A 159 15.48 -5.52 -0.81
CA GLN A 159 16.92 -5.34 -0.96
C GLN A 159 17.51 -6.22 -2.06
N GLU A 160 17.10 -7.49 -2.12
CA GLU A 160 17.55 -8.42 -3.15
C GLU A 160 17.13 -7.94 -4.54
N TRP A 161 15.84 -7.59 -4.71
CA TRP A 161 15.32 -7.06 -5.96
C TRP A 161 16.05 -5.77 -6.38
N SER A 162 16.23 -4.82 -5.46
CA SER A 162 16.92 -3.56 -5.78
C SER A 162 18.37 -3.81 -6.20
N THR A 163 19.07 -4.71 -5.50
CA THR A 163 20.45 -5.08 -5.83
C THR A 163 20.53 -5.73 -7.21
N ARG A 164 19.59 -6.61 -7.54
CA ARG A 164 19.58 -7.37 -8.81
C ARG A 164 19.14 -6.53 -10.00
N LEU A 165 18.13 -5.67 -9.86
CA LEU A 165 17.54 -4.92 -10.98
C LEU A 165 18.14 -3.52 -11.15
N VAL A 166 18.53 -2.88 -10.05
CA VAL A 166 19.02 -1.49 -10.03
C VAL A 166 20.53 -1.43 -9.82
N GLY A 167 21.09 -2.33 -9.01
CA GLY A 167 22.52 -2.38 -8.68
C GLY A 167 22.86 -1.65 -7.37
N ALA A 168 24.03 -1.98 -6.80
CA ALA A 168 24.50 -1.43 -5.52
C ALA A 168 25.56 -0.32 -5.67
N GLY A 169 25.77 0.21 -6.88
CA GLY A 169 26.82 1.20 -7.17
C GLY A 169 26.44 2.12 -8.33
N PRO A 170 27.33 3.07 -8.71
CA PRO A 170 27.03 4.11 -9.69
C PRO A 170 27.02 3.63 -11.16
N GLY A 171 27.20 2.33 -11.40
CA GLY A 171 27.18 1.76 -12.75
C GLY A 171 25.76 1.68 -13.34
N PRO A 172 25.64 1.33 -14.64
CA PRO A 172 24.34 1.09 -15.25
C PRO A 172 23.56 0.00 -14.51
N ALA A 173 22.24 0.19 -14.39
CA ALA A 173 21.36 -0.79 -13.76
C ALA A 173 21.43 -2.13 -14.52
N PRO A 174 21.58 -3.28 -13.83
CA PRO A 174 21.62 -4.58 -14.51
C PRO A 174 20.35 -4.86 -15.32
N GLY A 175 19.20 -4.37 -14.83
CA GLY A 175 17.92 -4.52 -15.49
C GLY A 175 17.37 -5.94 -15.46
N CYS A 176 16.28 -6.16 -16.21
CA CYS A 176 15.64 -7.45 -16.33
C CYS A 176 16.55 -8.44 -17.08
N ALA A 177 16.60 -9.70 -16.62
CA ALA A 177 17.17 -10.77 -17.44
C ALA A 177 16.37 -10.87 -18.76
N ARG A 178 17.08 -10.94 -19.89
CA ARG A 178 16.47 -11.15 -21.21
C ARG A 178 16.14 -12.61 -21.44
#